data_AF-A0A0T6B856-F1
#
_entry.id   AF-A0A0T6B856-F1
#
_cell.length_a   1.000
_cell.length_b   1.000
_cell.length_c   1.000
_cell.angle_alpha   90.00
_cell.angle_beta   90.00
_cell.angle_gamma   90.00
#
_symmetry.space_group_name_H-M   'P 1'
#
loop_
_entity.id
_entity.type
_entity.pdbx_description
1 polymer ?
#
loop_
_entity_poly.entity_id
_entity_poly.type
_entity_poly.pdbx_seq_one_letter_code
_entity_poly.pdbx_strand_id
1 'polypeptide(L)'
;VSGGPIIIASREPNAIEIDQEPISYDKIRMLDSWNYKLPSHNIPMLTDKIRNHTLPEFDGNATPRLIWDIDQDKNTNLPQFVDKALKLLNLKQVAYEIENSLLSKVSCTACKAGTGLLQHYIRTGKSEKEIKKTIYNFCVNLKIQSPRVCEGITELFAGEVIYVLGKLKIGPDEICSFIIGDGCGDVYNPYHEWEVIFPPVPKPKIEEQRIPEPQAPSFKVLHISDTHFDPYYLEGSNADCAEPLCCRLTNGPPLSKEQSAGKWGDYRKCDSPKITVDNMLKHIQDTHPDIDYILWTGDLPPHDIWNQTKDENLKIIKETVKQMSEMFPNVPIFPALGNHESAPVNSFPPPFVDSPESSISWLYDEMDTQWRKWLPSSVSNTVRRGAFYSVLVRPGFRLISLNMNYCNNKNWWLLLNSTDPATELQWFIYELQSAEFNGDKVHVIG
;
A
#
# COMPACT_ATOMS: atom_id res chain seq x y z
N VAL A 1 21.05 84.00 32.53
CA VAL A 1 22.11 83.76 31.52
C VAL A 1 21.63 82.60 30.66
N SER A 2 21.35 82.90 29.39
CA SER A 2 20.88 82.04 28.29
C SER A 2 21.71 80.76 28.11
N GLY A 3 21.19 79.62 27.63
CA GLY A 3 19.87 79.30 27.10
C GLY A 3 19.76 77.82 26.67
N GLY A 4 18.52 77.36 26.48
CA GLY A 4 18.15 76.10 25.81
C GLY A 4 17.62 74.99 26.74
N PRO A 5 16.29 74.75 26.81
CA PRO A 5 15.74 73.63 27.56
C PRO A 5 15.69 72.35 26.71
N ILE A 6 16.26 71.26 27.23
CA ILE A 6 16.07 69.90 26.72
C ILE A 6 14.70 69.42 27.21
N ILE A 7 13.74 69.27 26.29
CA ILE A 7 12.41 68.76 26.59
C ILE A 7 12.43 67.22 26.48
N ILE A 8 12.11 66.58 27.60
CA ILE A 8 11.75 65.16 27.72
C ILE A 8 10.27 65.03 27.32
N ALA A 9 9.96 64.15 26.38
CA ALA A 9 8.58 63.76 26.07
C ALA A 9 8.44 62.23 26.07
N SER A 10 7.48 61.76 26.86
CA SER A 10 7.03 60.38 27.05
C SER A 10 5.92 59.99 26.07
N ARG A 11 5.92 58.75 25.52
CA ARG A 11 4.75 57.86 25.34
C ARG A 11 5.10 56.55 24.60
N GLU A 12 4.96 55.42 25.33
CA GLU A 12 4.20 54.18 25.08
C GLU A 12 4.16 53.45 23.69
N PRO A 13 3.89 52.12 23.69
CA PRO A 13 4.71 51.11 23.01
C PRO A 13 4.30 50.81 21.56
N ASN A 14 5.32 50.52 20.74
CA ASN A 14 5.17 50.13 19.34
C ASN A 14 4.47 48.77 19.20
N ALA A 15 3.51 48.75 18.28
CA ALA A 15 2.85 47.57 17.76
C ALA A 15 3.87 46.58 17.16
N ILE A 16 3.63 45.30 17.39
CA ILE A 16 4.31 44.19 16.72
C ILE A 16 3.72 44.11 15.31
N GLU A 17 4.45 44.58 14.31
CA GLU A 17 4.24 44.15 12.92
C GLU A 17 4.78 42.72 12.80
N ILE A 18 3.88 41.77 12.57
CA ILE A 18 4.23 40.41 12.18
C ILE A 18 4.54 40.48 10.69
N ASP A 19 5.83 40.47 10.34
CA ASP A 19 6.28 40.26 8.97
C ASP A 19 5.73 38.92 8.46
N GLN A 20 4.81 38.99 7.50
CA GLN A 20 4.45 37.86 6.65
C GLN A 20 5.59 37.64 5.65
N GLU A 21 6.68 37.00 6.08
CA GLU A 21 7.60 36.41 5.11
C GLU A 21 6.93 35.19 4.45
N PRO A 22 6.77 35.17 3.11
CA PRO A 22 6.39 33.95 2.42
C PRO A 22 7.54 32.95 2.58
N ILE A 23 7.25 31.81 3.21
CA ILE A 23 8.19 30.71 3.37
C ILE A 23 8.68 30.31 1.98
N SER A 24 9.96 30.57 1.70
CA SER A 24 10.65 30.14 0.49
C SER A 24 10.53 28.63 0.32
N TYR A 25 9.84 28.21 -0.75
CA TYR A 25 9.56 26.82 -1.09
C TYR A 25 10.84 25.97 -1.33
N ASP A 26 12.00 26.60 -1.52
CA ASP A 26 13.28 25.90 -1.72
C ASP A 26 13.83 25.24 -0.45
N LYS A 27 13.35 25.62 0.75
CA LYS A 27 13.82 25.02 2.02
C LYS A 27 13.10 23.71 2.42
N ILE A 28 12.06 23.30 1.69
CA ILE A 28 11.36 22.01 1.90
C ILE A 28 11.57 21.08 0.71
N ARG A 29 12.69 21.20 -0.02
CA ARG A 29 13.27 19.99 -0.62
C ARG A 29 13.96 19.25 0.52
N MET A 30 13.26 18.33 1.18
CA MET A 30 13.91 17.34 2.02
C MET A 30 14.95 16.65 1.12
N LEU A 31 16.22 16.97 1.34
CA LEU A 31 17.33 16.64 0.46
C LEU A 31 17.57 15.13 0.50
N ASP A 32 16.81 14.41 -0.32
CA ASP A 32 17.17 13.06 -0.69
C ASP A 32 18.46 13.13 -1.51
N SER A 33 19.57 12.70 -0.90
CA SER A 33 20.91 12.74 -1.50
C SER A 33 21.11 11.69 -2.61
N TRP A 34 20.07 10.93 -2.92
CA TRP A 34 20.15 9.88 -3.91
C TRP A 34 20.31 10.37 -5.34
N ASN A 35 21.22 9.70 -6.02
CA ASN A 35 21.45 9.87 -7.42
C ASN A 35 20.84 8.67 -8.15
N TYR A 36 19.71 8.89 -8.83
CA TYR A 36 18.97 7.90 -9.61
C TYR A 36 19.75 7.26 -10.77
N LYS A 37 20.95 7.76 -11.09
CA LYS A 37 21.83 7.25 -12.16
C LYS A 37 22.44 5.90 -11.79
N LEU A 38 21.59 4.91 -11.56
CA LEU A 38 22.02 3.54 -11.41
C LEU A 38 22.38 2.97 -12.77
N PRO A 39 23.54 2.30 -12.89
CA PRO A 39 23.89 1.63 -14.12
C PRO A 39 22.88 0.51 -14.35
N SER A 40 22.29 0.49 -15.55
CA SER A 40 21.38 -0.57 -15.93
C SER A 40 22.06 -1.94 -15.84
N HIS A 41 21.30 -2.96 -15.44
CA HIS A 41 21.82 -4.32 -15.39
C HIS A 41 22.20 -4.82 -16.79
N ASN A 42 23.39 -5.41 -16.96
CA ASN A 42 23.94 -5.80 -18.27
C ASN A 42 24.08 -7.32 -18.45
N ILE A 43 23.81 -8.10 -17.39
CA ILE A 43 23.90 -9.56 -17.44
C ILE A 43 22.47 -10.09 -17.62
N PRO A 44 22.18 -10.89 -18.65
CA PRO A 44 20.83 -11.41 -18.82
C PRO A 44 20.49 -12.45 -17.75
N MET A 45 19.30 -12.34 -17.15
CA MET A 45 18.80 -13.30 -16.15
C MET A 45 18.37 -14.64 -16.78
N LEU A 46 17.76 -14.58 -17.96
CA LEU A 46 17.45 -15.73 -18.81
C LEU A 46 18.57 -15.92 -19.84
N THR A 47 19.10 -17.14 -19.91
CA THR A 47 20.02 -17.56 -20.98
C THR A 47 19.26 -17.76 -22.31
N ASP A 48 19.98 -17.97 -23.42
CA ASP A 48 19.42 -18.15 -24.78
C ASP A 48 18.44 -19.34 -24.95
N LYS A 49 18.12 -20.06 -23.88
CA LYS A 49 17.16 -21.16 -23.87
C LYS A 49 15.73 -20.61 -23.72
N ILE A 50 15.16 -20.12 -24.81
CA ILE A 50 13.72 -19.86 -24.89
C ILE A 50 13.05 -21.15 -25.32
N ARG A 51 12.01 -21.57 -24.60
CA ARG A 51 11.18 -22.70 -25.03
C ARG A 51 10.22 -22.22 -26.11
N ASN A 52 10.10 -22.95 -27.20
CA ASN A 52 9.10 -22.63 -28.23
C ASN A 52 7.74 -23.17 -27.78
N HIS A 53 6.87 -22.31 -27.26
CA HIS A 53 5.50 -22.71 -26.93
C HIS A 53 4.55 -22.38 -28.09
N THR A 54 3.67 -23.31 -28.41
CA THR A 54 2.52 -23.08 -29.29
C THR A 54 1.35 -22.58 -28.47
N LEU A 55 0.64 -21.55 -28.95
CA LEU A 55 -0.57 -21.06 -28.31
C LEU A 55 -1.61 -22.19 -28.19
N PRO A 56 -2.24 -22.39 -27.02
CA PRO A 56 -3.39 -23.28 -26.92
C PRO A 56 -4.57 -22.74 -27.75
N GLU A 57 -5.41 -23.63 -28.27
CA GLU A 57 -6.63 -23.24 -29.00
C GLU A 57 -7.56 -22.44 -28.09
N PHE A 58 -8.06 -21.31 -28.60
CA PHE A 58 -8.97 -20.42 -27.89
C PHE A 58 -10.41 -20.97 -27.97
N ASP A 59 -10.94 -21.50 -26.87
CA ASP A 59 -12.36 -21.84 -26.76
C ASP A 59 -13.16 -20.60 -26.35
N GLY A 60 -13.92 -20.04 -27.29
CA GLY A 60 -14.61 -18.75 -27.19
C GLY A 60 -15.85 -18.72 -26.29
N ASN A 61 -16.00 -19.65 -25.33
CA ASN A 61 -17.24 -19.84 -24.56
C ASN A 61 -17.15 -19.56 -23.06
N ALA A 62 -16.12 -18.87 -22.57
CA ALA A 62 -16.07 -18.45 -21.18
C ALA A 62 -16.86 -17.15 -20.96
N THR A 63 -18.03 -17.25 -20.32
CA THR A 63 -18.81 -16.09 -19.85
C THR A 63 -18.38 -15.70 -18.43
N PRO A 64 -18.03 -14.44 -18.15
CA PRO A 64 -17.78 -13.96 -16.79
C PRO A 64 -19.08 -13.97 -16.00
N ARG A 65 -19.11 -14.65 -14.85
CA ARG A 65 -20.22 -14.54 -13.89
C ARG A 65 -19.93 -13.39 -12.92
N LEU A 66 -20.71 -12.32 -13.00
CA LEU A 66 -20.84 -11.33 -11.94
C LEU A 66 -21.80 -11.86 -10.86
N ILE A 67 -21.39 -11.76 -9.59
CA ILE A 67 -22.22 -12.04 -8.41
C ILE A 67 -22.38 -10.73 -7.65
N TRP A 68 -23.61 -10.22 -7.54
CA TRP A 68 -24.00 -9.12 -6.65
C TRP A 68 -25.37 -9.41 -6.01
N ASP A 69 -25.62 -8.64 -4.94
CA ASP A 69 -26.82 -8.43 -4.11
C ASP A 69 -27.01 -9.30 -2.85
N ILE A 70 -26.83 -8.66 -1.67
CA ILE A 70 -27.56 -8.98 -0.42
C ILE A 70 -27.92 -7.69 0.34
N ASP A 71 -29.18 -7.68 0.81
CA ASP A 71 -29.98 -6.63 1.47
C ASP A 71 -29.48 -6.11 2.83
N GLN A 72 -29.90 -4.87 3.14
CA GLN A 72 -29.80 -4.19 4.44
C GLN A 72 -31.09 -4.36 5.29
N ASP A 73 -30.97 -4.51 6.62
CA ASP A 73 -32.01 -3.96 7.52
C ASP A 73 -31.57 -3.62 8.97
N LYS A 74 -32.40 -2.77 9.58
CA LYS A 74 -32.29 -1.86 10.75
C LYS A 74 -32.20 -2.56 12.14
N ASN A 75 -32.06 -1.96 13.34
CA ASN A 75 -32.28 -0.64 13.95
C ASN A 75 -31.66 -0.67 15.38
N THR A 76 -31.36 0.45 16.06
CA THR A 76 -31.48 0.58 17.56
C THR A 76 -31.20 2.02 18.06
N ASN A 77 -31.76 2.34 19.24
CA ASN A 77 -31.96 3.66 19.84
C ASN A 77 -30.79 4.19 20.71
N LEU A 78 -30.43 5.47 20.58
CA LEU A 78 -29.56 6.23 21.51
C LEU A 78 -30.03 7.72 21.66
N PRO A 79 -29.45 8.52 22.59
CA PRO A 79 -30.00 9.84 23.02
C PRO A 79 -29.86 11.00 22.01
N GLN A 80 -30.92 11.81 21.90
CA GLN A 80 -31.28 12.67 20.74
C GLN A 80 -30.24 13.66 20.17
N PHE A 81 -29.22 14.13 20.91
CA PHE A 81 -28.27 15.12 20.37
C PHE A 81 -27.00 14.49 19.76
N VAL A 82 -26.50 13.41 20.36
CA VAL A 82 -25.37 12.61 19.82
C VAL A 82 -25.88 11.67 18.74
N ASP A 83 -27.09 11.14 18.93
CA ASP A 83 -27.74 10.21 17.99
C ASP A 83 -28.07 10.89 16.65
N LYS A 84 -28.37 12.19 16.63
CA LYS A 84 -28.60 12.95 15.38
C LYS A 84 -27.31 13.22 14.59
N ALA A 85 -26.20 13.49 15.27
CA ALA A 85 -24.91 13.72 14.62
C ALA A 85 -24.28 12.41 14.12
N LEU A 86 -24.42 11.31 14.87
CA LEU A 86 -23.88 10.00 14.51
C LEU A 86 -24.76 9.21 13.52
N LYS A 87 -26.10 9.38 13.53
CA LYS A 87 -26.98 8.86 12.48
C LYS A 87 -26.69 9.49 11.11
N LEU A 88 -26.16 10.71 11.08
CA LEU A 88 -25.80 11.39 9.84
C LEU A 88 -24.58 10.77 9.14
N LEU A 89 -23.69 10.13 9.89
CA LEU A 89 -22.43 9.59 9.39
C LEU A 89 -22.50 8.10 8.99
N ASN A 90 -23.61 7.41 9.29
CA ASN A 90 -23.81 5.97 9.08
C ASN A 90 -22.53 5.12 9.20
N LEU A 91 -21.87 5.16 10.37
CA LEU A 91 -20.52 4.63 10.56
C LEU A 91 -20.38 3.11 10.29
N LYS A 92 -21.47 2.35 10.37
CA LYS A 92 -21.49 0.94 9.95
C LYS A 92 -21.37 0.80 8.43
N GLN A 93 -22.10 1.64 7.69
CA GLN A 93 -21.92 1.73 6.25
C GLN A 93 -20.50 2.19 5.92
N VAL A 94 -19.94 3.16 6.64
CA VAL A 94 -18.54 3.58 6.42
C VAL A 94 -17.56 2.44 6.66
N ALA A 95 -17.71 1.68 7.75
CA ALA A 95 -16.86 0.52 8.01
C ALA A 95 -16.96 -0.52 6.88
N TYR A 96 -18.18 -0.78 6.39
CA TYR A 96 -18.42 -1.65 5.24
C TYR A 96 -17.81 -1.10 3.94
N GLU A 97 -17.96 0.20 3.66
CA GLU A 97 -17.40 0.88 2.49
C GLU A 97 -15.86 0.84 2.50
N ILE A 98 -15.24 1.06 3.66
CA ILE A 98 -13.78 0.96 3.83
C ILE A 98 -13.31 -0.48 3.63
N GLU A 99 -14.00 -1.46 4.23
CA GLU A 99 -13.68 -2.88 4.10
C GLU A 99 -13.75 -3.36 2.65
N ASN A 100 -14.74 -2.88 1.88
CA ASN A 100 -14.94 -3.26 0.48
C ASN A 100 -14.32 -2.29 -0.52
N SER A 101 -13.59 -1.26 -0.06
CA SER A 101 -13.05 -0.17 -0.88
C SER A 101 -14.08 0.53 -1.79
N LEU A 102 -15.33 0.61 -1.35
CA LEU A 102 -16.47 1.26 -2.03
C LEU A 102 -16.77 2.62 -1.38
N LEU A 103 -15.82 3.55 -1.45
CA LEU A 103 -15.91 4.80 -0.70
C LEU A 103 -16.96 5.76 -1.28
N SER A 104 -17.81 6.31 -0.42
CA SER A 104 -18.89 7.22 -0.82
C SER A 104 -18.82 8.59 -0.13
N LYS A 105 -19.81 9.46 -0.41
CA LYS A 105 -20.00 10.73 0.30
C LYS A 105 -20.24 10.54 1.80
N VAL A 106 -20.75 9.38 2.23
CA VAL A 106 -20.95 9.05 3.64
C VAL A 106 -19.59 8.82 4.31
N SER A 107 -18.74 7.99 3.70
CA SER A 107 -17.34 7.82 4.13
C SER A 107 -16.59 9.14 4.15
N CYS A 108 -16.82 10.01 3.16
CA CYS A 108 -16.23 11.33 3.15
C CYS A 108 -16.63 12.19 4.36
N THR A 109 -17.92 12.26 4.68
CA THR A 109 -18.43 13.05 5.80
C THR A 109 -17.87 12.53 7.13
N ALA A 110 -17.78 11.21 7.28
CA ALA A 110 -17.20 10.58 8.46
C ALA A 110 -15.69 10.85 8.57
N CYS A 111 -14.96 10.78 7.45
CA CYS A 111 -13.55 11.16 7.39
C CYS A 111 -13.35 12.60 7.85
N LYS A 112 -14.09 13.56 7.28
CA LYS A 112 -13.93 14.99 7.61
C LYS A 112 -14.18 15.26 9.08
N ALA A 113 -15.23 14.66 9.65
CA ALA A 113 -15.54 14.77 11.07
C ALA A 113 -14.45 14.14 11.96
N GLY A 114 -14.01 12.93 11.63
CA GLY A 114 -12.98 12.19 12.37
C GLY A 114 -11.63 12.89 12.35
N THR A 115 -11.15 13.26 11.16
CA THR A 115 -9.89 13.99 10.96
C THR A 115 -9.93 15.35 11.66
N GLY A 116 -11.03 16.09 11.55
CA GLY A 116 -11.19 17.37 12.26
C GLY A 116 -11.12 17.23 13.78
N LEU A 117 -11.76 16.19 14.34
CA LEU A 117 -11.70 15.91 15.77
C LEU A 117 -10.29 15.51 16.24
N LEU A 118 -9.60 14.65 15.47
CA LEU A 118 -8.23 14.23 15.78
C LEU A 118 -7.26 15.41 15.72
N GLN A 119 -7.32 16.22 14.65
CA GLN A 119 -6.51 17.43 14.55
C GLN A 119 -6.77 18.39 15.71
N HIS A 120 -8.03 18.56 16.13
CA HIS A 120 -8.36 19.37 17.30
C HIS A 120 -7.68 18.83 18.58
N TYR A 121 -7.79 17.52 18.85
CA TYR A 121 -7.15 16.91 20.01
C TYR A 121 -5.64 17.08 20.03
N ILE A 122 -4.99 16.87 18.89
CA ILE A 122 -3.54 17.05 18.73
C ILE A 122 -3.16 18.52 19.01
N ARG A 123 -3.87 19.49 18.42
CA ARG A 123 -3.60 20.93 18.60
C ARG A 123 -3.84 21.40 20.04
N THR A 124 -4.80 20.81 20.75
CA THR A 124 -5.07 21.11 22.17
C THR A 124 -4.09 20.44 23.13
N GLY A 125 -3.12 19.67 22.64
CA GLY A 125 -2.09 19.05 23.46
C GLY A 125 -2.56 17.82 24.26
N LYS A 126 -3.62 17.13 23.81
CA LYS A 126 -4.01 15.85 24.42
C LYS A 126 -2.89 14.82 24.22
N SER A 127 -2.65 14.01 25.24
CA SER A 127 -1.67 12.93 25.16
C SER A 127 -2.12 11.83 24.21
N GLU A 128 -1.17 11.10 23.62
CA GLU A 128 -1.45 9.94 22.76
C GLU A 128 -2.37 8.93 23.48
N LYS A 129 -2.13 8.69 24.76
CA LYS A 129 -2.95 7.78 25.58
C LYS A 129 -4.41 8.22 25.67
N GLU A 130 -4.67 9.52 25.78
CA GLU A 130 -6.04 10.05 25.80
C GLU A 130 -6.71 9.95 24.42
N ILE A 131 -5.95 10.18 23.35
CA ILE A 131 -6.43 10.03 21.97
C ILE A 131 -6.77 8.56 21.70
N LYS A 132 -5.84 7.62 21.97
CA LYS A 132 -6.06 6.17 21.86
C LYS A 132 -7.30 5.73 22.63
N LYS A 133 -7.42 6.12 23.91
CA LYS A 133 -8.60 5.80 24.73
C LYS A 133 -9.90 6.33 24.11
N THR A 134 -9.86 7.51 23.49
CA THR A 134 -11.04 8.09 22.84
C THR A 134 -11.42 7.33 21.57
N ILE A 135 -10.44 6.99 20.72
CA ILE A 135 -10.64 6.20 19.49
C ILE A 135 -11.20 4.82 19.83
N TYR A 136 -10.60 4.11 20.78
CA TYR A 136 -11.07 2.81 21.25
C TYR A 136 -12.52 2.87 21.75
N ASN A 137 -12.83 3.81 22.64
CA ASN A 137 -14.18 3.97 23.19
C ASN A 137 -15.19 4.31 22.10
N PHE A 138 -14.82 5.14 21.12
CA PHE A 138 -15.68 5.45 19.98
C PHE A 138 -15.98 4.20 19.15
N CYS A 139 -14.96 3.42 18.83
CA CYS A 139 -15.10 2.18 18.06
C CYS A 139 -16.02 1.16 18.76
N VAL A 140 -15.79 0.91 20.06
CA VAL A 140 -16.56 -0.08 20.84
C VAL A 140 -17.99 0.40 21.13
N ASN A 141 -18.16 1.63 21.61
CA ASN A 141 -19.48 2.13 22.01
C ASN A 141 -20.43 2.28 20.82
N LEU A 142 -19.89 2.53 19.63
CA LEU A 142 -20.66 2.62 18.39
C LEU A 142 -20.80 1.29 17.66
N LYS A 143 -20.23 0.20 18.22
CA LYS A 143 -20.28 -1.14 17.66
C LYS A 143 -19.77 -1.17 16.22
N ILE A 144 -18.68 -0.46 15.95
CA ILE A 144 -18.03 -0.43 14.63
C ILE A 144 -17.36 -1.78 14.37
N GLN A 145 -16.60 -2.27 15.35
CA GLN A 145 -15.94 -3.58 15.32
C GLN A 145 -15.93 -4.20 16.73
N SER A 146 -15.42 -5.44 16.84
CA SER A 146 -15.24 -6.11 18.13
C SER A 146 -14.25 -5.34 19.03
N PRO A 147 -14.35 -5.46 20.37
CA PRO A 147 -13.39 -4.80 21.28
C PRO A 147 -11.93 -5.12 20.97
N ARG A 148 -11.62 -6.37 20.61
CA ARG A 148 -10.28 -6.81 20.25
C ARG A 148 -9.78 -6.13 18.97
N VAL A 149 -10.62 -6.06 17.94
CA VAL A 149 -10.29 -5.38 16.68
C VAL A 149 -10.09 -3.88 16.92
N CYS A 150 -10.98 -3.24 17.68
CA CYS A 150 -10.89 -1.83 18.03
C CYS A 150 -9.59 -1.51 18.80
N GLU A 151 -9.21 -2.35 19.77
CA GLU A 151 -7.96 -2.22 20.51
C GLU A 151 -6.75 -2.36 19.58
N GLY A 152 -6.71 -3.43 18.80
CA GLY A 152 -5.61 -3.73 17.89
C GLY A 152 -5.34 -2.64 16.86
N ILE A 153 -6.39 -2.17 16.16
CA ILE A 153 -6.28 -1.03 15.22
C ILE A 153 -5.79 0.23 15.95
N THR A 154 -6.33 0.51 17.14
CA THR A 154 -5.95 1.71 17.89
C THR A 154 -4.48 1.67 18.30
N GLU A 155 -3.98 0.53 18.78
CA GLU A 155 -2.60 0.41 19.22
C GLU A 155 -1.60 0.43 18.07
N LEU A 156 -1.92 -0.22 16.94
CA LEU A 156 -1.04 -0.27 15.77
C LEU A 156 -0.97 1.05 15.01
N PHE A 157 -2.11 1.71 14.76
CA PHE A 157 -2.16 2.86 13.85
C PHE A 157 -2.02 4.22 14.52
N ALA A 158 -2.43 4.37 15.78
CA ALA A 158 -2.59 5.70 16.37
C ALA A 158 -1.28 6.49 16.43
N GLY A 159 -0.15 5.84 16.71
CA GLY A 159 1.15 6.51 16.78
C GLY A 159 1.52 7.19 15.45
N GLU A 160 1.46 6.44 14.34
CA GLU A 160 1.77 6.96 13.01
C GLU A 160 0.78 8.03 12.55
N VAL A 161 -0.53 7.80 12.75
CA VAL A 161 -1.57 8.76 12.37
C VAL A 161 -1.42 10.07 13.16
N ILE A 162 -1.18 10.00 14.47
CA ILE A 162 -0.96 11.18 15.32
C ILE A 162 0.30 11.93 14.88
N TYR A 163 1.39 11.21 14.58
CA TYR A 163 2.63 11.79 14.09
C TYR A 163 2.40 12.55 12.77
N VAL A 164 1.76 11.91 11.79
CA VAL A 164 1.48 12.50 10.48
C VAL A 164 0.58 13.72 10.65
N LEU A 165 -0.60 13.56 11.26
CA LEU A 165 -1.57 14.64 11.44
C LEU A 165 -1.01 15.82 12.25
N GLY A 166 -0.11 15.56 13.20
CA GLY A 166 0.58 16.61 13.97
C GLY A 166 1.55 17.47 13.16
N LYS A 167 2.01 16.98 12.00
CA LYS A 167 2.88 17.72 11.07
C LYS A 167 2.15 18.39 9.92
N LEU A 168 0.89 18.01 9.67
CA LEU A 168 0.11 18.56 8.56
C LEU A 168 -0.35 19.99 8.85
N LYS A 169 -0.27 20.83 7.80
CA LYS A 169 -0.86 22.18 7.79
C LYS A 169 -2.22 22.23 7.10
N ILE A 170 -2.56 21.19 6.34
CA ILE A 170 -3.81 21.05 5.60
C ILE A 170 -4.98 20.65 6.52
N GLY A 171 -6.20 20.93 6.07
CA GLY A 171 -7.42 20.67 6.82
C GLY A 171 -8.06 19.31 6.50
N PRO A 172 -9.21 19.01 7.12
CA PRO A 172 -9.93 17.76 6.89
C PRO A 172 -10.43 17.60 5.45
N ASP A 173 -10.70 18.69 4.74
CA ASP A 173 -11.17 18.64 3.35
C ASP A 173 -10.09 18.09 2.41
N GLU A 174 -8.86 18.62 2.48
CA GLU A 174 -7.74 18.15 1.67
C GLU A 174 -7.32 16.72 2.06
N ILE A 175 -7.25 16.42 3.36
CA ILE A 175 -6.88 15.09 3.87
C ILE A 175 -7.86 14.04 3.38
N CYS A 176 -9.16 14.31 3.51
CA CYS A 176 -10.19 13.34 3.13
C CYS A 176 -10.37 13.25 1.61
N SER A 177 -10.12 14.32 0.86
CA SER A 177 -10.01 14.25 -0.60
C SER A 177 -8.91 13.27 -1.03
N PHE A 178 -7.72 13.33 -0.41
CA PHE A 178 -6.63 12.41 -0.68
C PHE A 178 -6.98 10.95 -0.35
N ILE A 179 -7.50 10.68 0.85
CA ILE A 179 -7.74 9.31 1.33
C ILE A 179 -8.98 8.68 0.68
N ILE A 180 -10.06 9.44 0.54
CA ILE A 180 -11.36 8.95 0.08
C ILE A 180 -11.50 9.05 -1.44
N GLY A 181 -10.73 9.93 -2.10
CA GLY A 181 -10.80 10.16 -3.54
C GLY A 181 -12.13 10.76 -3.95
N ASP A 182 -12.70 10.25 -5.05
CA ASP A 182 -13.93 10.76 -5.69
C ASP A 182 -15.11 10.93 -4.72
N GLY A 183 -15.20 10.10 -3.66
CA GLY A 183 -16.23 10.22 -2.63
C GLY A 183 -16.18 11.55 -1.85
N CYS A 184 -15.01 12.20 -1.81
CA CYS A 184 -14.79 13.52 -1.20
C CYS A 184 -14.60 14.67 -2.18
N GLY A 185 -14.58 14.38 -3.49
CA GLY A 185 -14.24 15.33 -4.54
C GLY A 185 -12.75 15.63 -4.59
N ASP A 186 -12.36 16.37 -5.62
CA ASP A 186 -10.98 16.76 -5.89
C ASP A 186 -10.70 18.15 -5.27
N VAL A 187 -9.98 18.15 -4.14
CA VAL A 187 -9.61 19.38 -3.43
C VAL A 187 -8.14 19.66 -3.73
N TYR A 188 -7.89 20.78 -4.41
CA TYR A 188 -6.54 21.21 -4.77
C TYR A 188 -5.61 21.21 -3.55
N ASN A 189 -4.49 20.48 -3.67
CA ASN A 189 -3.44 20.46 -2.66
C ASN A 189 -2.08 20.59 -3.35
N PRO A 190 -1.33 21.68 -3.10
CA PRO A 190 -0.04 21.91 -3.76
C PRO A 190 1.04 20.87 -3.39
N TYR A 191 0.82 20.05 -2.36
CA TYR A 191 1.71 18.93 -2.00
C TYR A 191 1.41 17.63 -2.77
N HIS A 192 0.28 17.58 -3.49
CA HIS A 192 -0.17 16.43 -4.27
C HIS A 192 -0.25 16.72 -5.78
N GLU A 193 -0.13 17.99 -6.17
CA GLU A 193 -0.09 18.43 -7.57
C GLU A 193 1.36 18.61 -8.02
N TRP A 194 1.88 17.67 -8.80
CA TRP A 194 3.27 17.67 -9.26
C TRP A 194 3.42 17.03 -10.63
N GLU A 195 4.50 17.36 -11.32
CA GLU A 195 4.83 16.86 -12.64
C GLU A 195 6.21 16.18 -12.63
N VAL A 196 6.43 15.31 -13.61
CA VAL A 196 7.71 14.66 -13.86
C VAL A 196 8.40 15.26 -15.07
N ILE A 197 9.74 15.24 -15.03
CA ILE A 197 10.55 15.75 -16.12
C ILE A 197 10.96 14.58 -17.01
N PHE A 198 10.53 14.62 -18.26
CA PHE A 198 11.01 13.71 -19.29
C PHE A 198 12.37 14.17 -19.84
N PRO A 199 13.26 13.23 -20.21
CA PRO A 199 14.47 13.55 -20.95
C PRO A 199 14.16 14.33 -22.24
N PRO A 200 15.05 15.22 -22.70
CA PRO A 200 14.85 16.01 -23.93
C PRO A 200 15.10 15.16 -25.19
N VAL A 201 14.56 13.94 -25.22
CA VAL A 201 14.63 13.00 -26.33
C VAL A 201 13.30 13.04 -27.07
N PRO A 202 13.28 13.36 -28.37
CA PRO A 202 12.03 13.34 -29.13
C PRO A 202 11.41 11.95 -29.11
N LYS A 203 10.14 11.87 -28.72
CA LYS A 203 9.37 10.62 -28.76
C LYS A 203 9.48 10.00 -30.18
N PRO A 204 9.90 8.73 -30.31
CA PRO A 204 9.99 8.08 -31.60
C PRO A 204 8.62 7.97 -32.27
N LYS A 205 8.61 7.78 -33.59
CA LYS A 205 7.37 7.52 -34.31
C LYS A 205 6.77 6.20 -33.81
N ILE A 206 5.46 6.18 -33.64
CA ILE A 206 4.75 4.96 -33.25
C ILE A 206 4.87 3.97 -34.40
N GLU A 207 5.50 2.84 -34.15
CA GLU A 207 5.56 1.72 -35.07
C GLU A 207 4.50 0.69 -34.68
N GLU A 208 3.72 0.23 -35.66
CA GLU A 208 2.79 -0.87 -35.44
C GLU A 208 3.56 -2.14 -35.05
N GLN A 209 3.11 -2.80 -33.99
CA GLN A 209 3.71 -4.05 -33.57
C GLN A 209 3.44 -5.13 -34.62
N ARG A 210 4.50 -5.79 -35.09
CA ARG A 210 4.36 -6.93 -35.98
C ARG A 210 3.73 -8.08 -35.22
N ILE A 211 2.64 -8.62 -35.75
CA ILE A 211 2.07 -9.87 -35.26
C ILE A 211 3.15 -10.95 -35.42
N PRO A 212 3.53 -11.67 -34.34
CA PRO A 212 4.50 -12.74 -34.45
C PRO A 212 4.02 -13.82 -35.42
N GLU A 213 4.95 -14.39 -36.20
CA GLU A 213 4.66 -15.54 -37.04
C GLU A 213 4.14 -16.72 -36.19
N PRO A 214 3.27 -17.61 -36.71
CA PRO A 214 2.68 -18.69 -35.92
C PRO A 214 3.69 -19.63 -35.24
N GLN A 215 4.92 -19.72 -35.74
CA GLN A 215 6.01 -20.52 -35.15
C GLN A 215 7.03 -19.70 -34.37
N ALA A 216 6.76 -18.42 -34.10
CA ALA A 216 7.65 -17.58 -33.32
C ALA A 216 7.83 -18.15 -31.90
N PRO A 217 9.07 -18.15 -31.36
CA PRO A 217 9.30 -18.48 -29.96
C PRO A 217 8.47 -17.57 -29.05
N SER A 218 7.98 -18.13 -27.96
CA SER A 218 7.14 -17.42 -26.98
C SER A 218 7.66 -17.69 -25.56
N PHE A 219 7.15 -16.94 -24.59
CA PHE A 219 7.39 -17.21 -23.18
C PHE A 219 6.12 -17.78 -22.55
N LYS A 220 6.27 -18.75 -21.67
CA LYS A 220 5.23 -19.16 -20.73
C LYS A 220 5.54 -18.55 -19.37
N VAL A 221 4.72 -17.58 -19.00
CA VAL A 221 4.89 -16.77 -17.79
C VAL A 221 3.82 -17.17 -16.78
N LEU A 222 4.24 -17.54 -15.58
CA LEU A 222 3.33 -17.70 -14.46
C LEU A 222 3.22 -16.35 -13.73
N HIS A 223 2.01 -15.92 -13.41
CA HIS A 223 1.77 -14.76 -12.55
C HIS A 223 1.00 -15.22 -11.32
N ILE A 224 1.59 -15.04 -10.15
CA ILE A 224 0.97 -15.27 -8.84
C ILE A 224 0.85 -13.92 -8.12
N SER A 225 -0.29 -13.68 -7.48
CA SER A 225 -0.57 -12.48 -6.69
C SER A 225 -1.51 -12.83 -5.54
N ASP A 226 -1.51 -12.02 -4.48
CA ASP A 226 -2.55 -11.98 -3.43
C ASP A 226 -2.80 -13.35 -2.79
N THR A 227 -1.72 -14.08 -2.49
CA THR A 227 -1.87 -15.42 -1.90
C THR A 227 -2.53 -15.37 -0.52
N HIS A 228 -2.32 -14.27 0.23
CA HIS A 228 -2.80 -14.06 1.59
C HIS A 228 -2.78 -15.36 2.41
N PHE A 229 -1.58 -15.88 2.64
CA PHE A 229 -1.41 -17.12 3.37
C PHE A 229 -1.76 -16.87 4.84
N ASP A 230 -2.82 -17.52 5.32
CA ASP A 230 -3.20 -17.50 6.73
C ASP A 230 -2.66 -18.72 7.47
N PRO A 231 -1.59 -18.58 8.28
CA PRO A 231 -1.05 -19.69 9.07
C PRO A 231 -2.00 -20.13 10.20
N TYR A 232 -3.05 -19.36 10.49
CA TYR A 232 -4.03 -19.64 11.55
C TYR A 232 -5.39 -20.09 11.05
N TYR A 233 -5.56 -20.25 9.73
CA TYR A 233 -6.79 -20.82 9.18
C TYR A 233 -7.03 -22.20 9.78
N LEU A 234 -8.26 -22.44 10.23
CA LEU A 234 -8.67 -23.68 10.85
C LEU A 234 -9.97 -24.20 10.22
N GLU A 235 -9.88 -25.33 9.54
CA GLU A 235 -11.06 -26.06 9.04
C GLU A 235 -12.07 -26.30 10.17
N GLY A 236 -13.36 -26.10 9.88
CA GLY A 236 -14.45 -26.30 10.84
C GLY A 236 -14.67 -25.14 11.82
N SER A 237 -13.78 -24.15 11.87
CA SER A 237 -13.94 -22.96 12.71
C SER A 237 -15.04 -22.02 12.21
N ASN A 238 -15.34 -20.95 12.95
CA ASN A 238 -16.37 -20.01 12.54
C ASN A 238 -15.93 -19.14 11.36
N ALA A 239 -16.57 -19.33 10.20
CA ALA A 239 -16.36 -18.54 9.00
C ALA A 239 -17.41 -17.42 8.82
N ASP A 240 -18.43 -17.34 9.69
CA ASP A 240 -19.41 -16.25 9.76
C ASP A 240 -19.26 -15.51 11.10
N CYS A 241 -18.11 -14.84 11.25
CA CYS A 241 -17.78 -14.08 12.44
C CYS A 241 -18.08 -12.59 12.26
N ALA A 242 -18.13 -11.85 13.37
CA ALA A 242 -18.37 -10.40 13.37
C ALA A 242 -17.06 -9.59 13.33
N GLU A 243 -16.02 -10.13 12.71
CA GLU A 243 -14.70 -9.50 12.56
C GLU A 243 -14.29 -9.48 11.07
N PRO A 244 -13.32 -8.65 10.66
CA PRO A 244 -12.95 -8.54 9.23
C PRO A 244 -12.25 -9.78 8.65
N LEU A 245 -11.68 -10.64 9.50
CA LEU A 245 -11.11 -11.95 9.13
C LEU A 245 -11.62 -13.02 10.11
N CYS A 246 -12.18 -14.08 9.54
CA CYS A 246 -12.77 -15.23 10.17
C CYS A 246 -11.94 -16.50 9.88
N CYS A 247 -12.55 -17.68 10.06
CA CYS A 247 -11.92 -18.99 9.81
C CYS A 247 -10.71 -19.30 10.69
N ARG A 248 -10.55 -18.63 11.83
CA ARG A 248 -9.52 -18.93 12.82
C ARG A 248 -10.15 -19.45 14.10
N LEU A 249 -9.34 -20.16 14.90
CA LEU A 249 -9.75 -20.62 16.23
C LEU A 249 -10.26 -19.47 17.12
N THR A 250 -9.68 -18.29 16.97
CA THR A 250 -9.99 -17.09 17.76
C THR A 250 -11.35 -16.47 17.45
N ASN A 251 -12.05 -16.92 16.41
CA ASN A 251 -13.40 -16.43 16.05
C ASN A 251 -14.53 -17.26 16.69
N GLY A 252 -14.18 -18.21 17.58
CA GLY A 252 -15.13 -19.06 18.29
C GLY A 252 -15.68 -20.21 17.45
N PRO A 253 -16.54 -21.06 18.05
CA PRO A 253 -17.21 -22.13 17.32
C PRO A 253 -18.30 -21.56 16.40
N PRO A 254 -18.54 -22.19 15.23
CA PRO A 254 -19.67 -21.82 14.37
C PRO A 254 -21.01 -22.13 15.03
N LEU A 255 -22.06 -21.36 14.76
CA LEU A 255 -23.40 -21.61 15.34
C LEU A 255 -24.12 -22.77 14.64
N SER A 256 -23.78 -23.05 13.39
CA SER A 256 -24.28 -24.18 12.62
C SER A 256 -23.18 -24.79 11.73
N LYS A 257 -23.43 -25.98 11.18
CA LYS A 257 -22.46 -26.66 10.31
C LYS A 257 -22.22 -25.89 9.00
N GLU A 258 -23.22 -25.17 8.52
CA GLU A 258 -23.15 -24.33 7.32
C GLU A 258 -22.24 -23.11 7.54
N GLN A 259 -22.08 -22.69 8.80
CA GLN A 259 -21.19 -21.60 9.15
C GLN A 259 -19.73 -22.03 9.36
N SER A 260 -19.44 -23.34 9.35
CA SER A 260 -18.09 -23.87 9.48
C SER A 260 -17.21 -23.52 8.28
N ALA A 261 -15.96 -23.18 8.54
CA ALA A 261 -14.92 -22.97 7.55
C ALA A 261 -14.64 -24.26 6.77
N GLY A 262 -14.54 -24.16 5.44
CA GLY A 262 -14.20 -25.29 4.58
C GLY A 262 -12.76 -25.76 4.73
N LYS A 263 -12.43 -26.95 4.22
CA LYS A 263 -11.06 -27.51 4.23
C LYS A 263 -10.08 -26.72 3.36
N TRP A 264 -10.53 -26.27 2.19
CA TRP A 264 -9.71 -25.64 1.15
C TRP A 264 -9.82 -24.11 1.13
N GLY A 265 -10.42 -23.53 2.16
CA GLY A 265 -10.84 -22.13 2.17
C GLY A 265 -12.35 -22.01 2.32
N ASP A 266 -12.82 -20.77 2.35
CA ASP A 266 -14.22 -20.42 2.51
C ASP A 266 -14.54 -19.19 1.64
N TYR A 267 -15.78 -19.07 1.17
CA TYR A 267 -16.21 -17.96 0.31
C TYR A 267 -16.56 -16.67 1.08
N ARG A 268 -16.45 -16.68 2.41
CA ARG A 268 -16.70 -15.53 3.29
C ARG A 268 -15.40 -14.76 3.58
N LYS A 269 -15.32 -14.09 4.73
CA LYS A 269 -14.20 -13.25 5.16
C LYS A 269 -13.04 -14.10 5.67
N CYS A 270 -12.42 -14.89 4.80
CA CYS A 270 -11.35 -15.80 5.17
C CYS A 270 -10.23 -15.77 4.14
N ASP A 271 -9.00 -15.89 4.63
CA ASP A 271 -7.80 -15.96 3.81
C ASP A 271 -7.41 -17.40 3.48
N SER A 272 -6.36 -17.57 2.67
CA SER A 272 -6.00 -18.87 2.10
C SER A 272 -5.34 -19.79 3.13
N PRO A 273 -5.86 -21.01 3.38
CA PRO A 273 -5.15 -21.98 4.19
C PRO A 273 -3.92 -22.52 3.48
N LYS A 274 -2.96 -22.98 4.27
CA LYS A 274 -1.72 -23.61 3.78
C LYS A 274 -1.98 -24.70 2.74
N ILE A 275 -3.00 -25.55 2.96
CA ILE A 275 -3.32 -26.67 2.08
C ILE A 275 -3.66 -26.20 0.65
N THR A 276 -4.32 -25.06 0.52
CA THR A 276 -4.71 -24.49 -0.78
C THR A 276 -3.52 -23.90 -1.49
N VAL A 277 -2.68 -23.13 -0.78
CA VAL A 277 -1.43 -22.58 -1.34
C VAL A 277 -0.49 -23.72 -1.77
N ASP A 278 -0.28 -24.72 -0.90
CA ASP A 278 0.54 -25.90 -1.21
C ASP A 278 0.01 -26.66 -2.43
N ASN A 279 -1.30 -26.90 -2.49
CA ASN A 279 -1.90 -27.65 -3.60
C ASN A 279 -1.83 -26.88 -4.91
N MET A 280 -2.07 -25.57 -4.89
CA MET A 280 -1.92 -24.69 -6.05
C MET A 280 -0.49 -24.75 -6.59
N LEU A 281 0.52 -24.49 -5.74
CA LEU A 281 1.92 -24.48 -6.16
C LEU A 281 2.37 -25.86 -6.65
N LYS A 282 1.94 -26.93 -5.97
CA LYS A 282 2.26 -28.30 -6.37
C LYS A 282 1.62 -28.65 -7.72
N HIS A 283 0.36 -28.28 -7.93
CA HIS A 283 -0.32 -28.49 -9.20
C HIS A 283 0.41 -27.77 -10.34
N ILE A 284 0.77 -26.50 -10.15
CA ILE A 284 1.52 -25.72 -11.14
C ILE A 284 2.87 -26.38 -11.45
N GLN A 285 3.61 -26.81 -10.43
CA GLN A 285 4.89 -27.50 -10.61
C GLN A 285 4.72 -28.78 -11.46
N ASP A 286 3.67 -29.55 -11.21
CA ASP A 286 3.42 -30.84 -11.87
C ASP A 286 2.89 -30.68 -13.31
N THR A 287 2.05 -29.67 -13.58
CA THR A 287 1.39 -29.47 -14.87
C THR A 287 2.07 -28.46 -15.79
N HIS A 288 2.91 -27.59 -15.23
CA HIS A 288 3.61 -26.54 -15.96
C HIS A 288 5.13 -26.53 -15.69
N PRO A 289 5.84 -27.66 -15.93
CA PRO A 289 7.31 -27.70 -15.82
C PRO A 289 8.01 -26.84 -16.89
N ASP A 290 7.24 -26.37 -17.86
CA ASP A 290 7.64 -25.59 -19.02
C ASP A 290 7.68 -24.06 -18.77
N ILE A 291 7.31 -23.56 -17.58
CA ILE A 291 7.41 -22.13 -17.21
C ILE A 291 8.83 -21.58 -17.41
N ASP A 292 8.93 -20.42 -18.06
CA ASP A 292 10.21 -19.74 -18.31
C ASP A 292 10.61 -18.80 -17.16
N TYR A 293 9.65 -18.07 -16.60
CA TYR A 293 9.83 -17.23 -15.40
C TYR A 293 8.50 -16.94 -14.69
N ILE A 294 8.59 -16.46 -13.45
CA ILE A 294 7.44 -16.18 -12.58
C ILE A 294 7.39 -14.68 -12.25
N LEU A 295 6.23 -14.07 -12.38
CA LEU A 295 5.87 -12.77 -11.80
C LEU A 295 5.17 -13.02 -10.47
N TRP A 296 5.60 -12.34 -9.41
CA TRP A 296 5.04 -12.54 -8.08
C TRP A 296 4.75 -11.23 -7.36
N THR A 297 3.51 -10.74 -7.46
CA THR A 297 3.16 -9.33 -7.15
C THR A 297 2.64 -9.11 -5.72
N GLY A 298 3.23 -9.79 -4.74
CA GLY A 298 3.04 -9.45 -3.32
C GLY A 298 1.70 -9.89 -2.70
N ASP A 299 1.34 -9.22 -1.60
CA ASP A 299 0.18 -9.47 -0.73
C ASP A 299 0.18 -10.89 -0.14
N LEU A 300 1.19 -11.12 0.71
CA LEU A 300 1.44 -12.41 1.35
C LEU A 300 0.80 -12.54 2.74
N PRO A 301 0.91 -11.55 3.65
CA PRO A 301 0.28 -11.64 4.96
C PRO A 301 -1.25 -11.59 4.89
N PRO A 302 -1.96 -12.21 5.85
CA PRO A 302 -3.41 -12.20 5.89
C PRO A 302 -3.99 -10.84 6.31
N HIS A 303 -5.31 -10.71 6.23
CA HIS A 303 -6.12 -9.54 6.52
C HIS A 303 -6.42 -9.35 8.02
N ASP A 304 -5.62 -9.92 8.92
CA ASP A 304 -5.70 -9.73 10.37
C ASP A 304 -5.04 -8.44 10.84
N ILE A 305 -5.27 -7.34 10.12
CA ILE A 305 -4.55 -6.07 10.22
C ILE A 305 -4.58 -5.38 11.59
N TRP A 306 -5.44 -5.84 12.49
CA TRP A 306 -5.50 -5.38 13.89
C TRP A 306 -4.58 -6.18 14.82
N ASN A 307 -3.99 -7.27 14.34
CA ASN A 307 -3.19 -8.20 15.12
C ASN A 307 -1.95 -8.63 14.34
N GLN A 308 -1.21 -7.66 13.81
CA GLN A 308 0.03 -7.88 13.06
C GLN A 308 1.25 -7.41 13.86
N THR A 309 2.38 -8.07 13.64
CA THR A 309 3.69 -7.63 14.11
C THR A 309 4.71 -7.66 12.98
N LYS A 310 5.76 -6.84 13.07
CA LYS A 310 6.87 -6.85 12.11
C LYS A 310 7.48 -8.25 11.97
N ASP A 311 7.71 -8.93 13.10
CA ASP A 311 8.31 -10.26 13.12
C ASP A 311 7.44 -11.33 12.44
N GLU A 312 6.12 -11.24 12.62
CA GLU A 312 5.16 -12.15 12.00
C GLU A 312 5.06 -11.94 10.49
N ASN A 313 4.97 -10.69 10.02
CA ASN A 313 5.01 -10.39 8.59
C ASN A 313 6.33 -10.88 7.97
N LEU A 314 7.47 -10.64 8.61
CA LEU A 314 8.76 -11.16 8.13
C LEU A 314 8.79 -12.69 8.11
N LYS A 315 8.16 -13.36 9.09
CA LYS A 315 8.07 -14.82 9.12
C LYS A 315 7.27 -15.35 7.93
N ILE A 316 6.13 -14.73 7.62
CA ILE A 316 5.30 -15.09 6.46
C ILE A 316 6.10 -14.89 5.17
N ILE A 317 6.75 -13.73 4.99
CA ILE A 317 7.60 -13.47 3.82
C ILE A 317 8.69 -14.54 3.67
N LYS A 318 9.40 -14.87 4.75
CA LYS A 318 10.45 -15.90 4.74
C LYS A 318 9.92 -17.29 4.39
N GLU A 319 8.77 -17.66 4.95
CA GLU A 319 8.13 -18.95 4.70
C GLU A 319 7.67 -19.08 3.25
N THR A 320 6.98 -18.07 2.72
CA THR A 320 6.49 -18.07 1.34
C THR A 320 7.64 -18.00 0.34
N VAL A 321 8.68 -17.18 0.58
CA VAL A 321 9.90 -17.17 -0.25
C VAL A 321 10.57 -18.54 -0.27
N LYS A 322 10.67 -19.19 0.90
CA LYS A 322 11.24 -20.55 0.99
C LYS A 322 10.42 -21.54 0.17
N GLN A 323 9.11 -21.53 0.34
CA GLN A 323 8.18 -22.39 -0.39
C GLN A 323 8.29 -22.18 -1.91
N MET A 324 8.30 -20.93 -2.38
CA MET A 324 8.48 -20.59 -3.80
C MET A 324 9.84 -21.07 -4.34
N SER A 325 10.91 -20.91 -3.56
CA SER A 325 12.25 -21.40 -3.93
C SER A 325 12.32 -22.92 -4.02
N GLU A 326 11.62 -23.64 -3.14
CA GLU A 326 11.56 -25.10 -3.13
C GLU A 326 10.69 -25.66 -4.25
N MET A 327 9.57 -24.98 -4.57
CA MET A 327 8.67 -25.40 -5.65
C MET A 327 9.23 -25.10 -7.04
N PHE A 328 9.98 -24.01 -7.20
CA PHE A 328 10.52 -23.57 -8.49
C PHE A 328 12.04 -23.32 -8.46
N PRO A 329 12.87 -24.33 -8.13
CA PRO A 329 14.29 -24.14 -7.84
C PRO A 329 15.15 -23.64 -9.02
N ASN A 330 14.65 -23.76 -10.26
CA ASN A 330 15.39 -23.41 -11.48
C ASN A 330 14.66 -22.37 -12.34
N VAL A 331 13.61 -21.73 -11.80
CA VAL A 331 12.81 -20.75 -12.53
C VAL A 331 13.05 -19.38 -11.88
N PRO A 332 13.51 -18.37 -12.63
CA PRO A 332 13.64 -17.02 -12.09
C PRO A 332 12.29 -16.47 -11.64
N ILE A 333 12.29 -15.83 -10.47
CA ILE A 333 11.11 -15.20 -9.87
C ILE A 333 11.38 -13.71 -9.77
N PHE A 334 10.47 -12.91 -10.33
CA PHE A 334 10.50 -11.45 -10.30
C PHE A 334 9.39 -10.95 -9.39
N PRO A 335 9.71 -10.64 -8.10
CA PRO A 335 8.71 -10.18 -7.16
C PRO A 335 8.39 -8.68 -7.28
N ALA A 336 7.21 -8.29 -6.84
CA ALA A 336 6.84 -6.92 -6.50
C ALA A 336 6.31 -6.87 -5.05
N LEU A 337 6.30 -5.67 -4.47
CA LEU A 337 5.86 -5.43 -3.11
C LEU A 337 4.36 -5.10 -3.09
N GLY A 338 3.57 -5.87 -2.34
CA GLY A 338 2.17 -5.56 -2.07
C GLY A 338 2.03 -4.59 -0.89
N ASN A 339 0.79 -4.29 -0.50
CA ASN A 339 0.49 -3.37 0.58
C ASN A 339 0.34 -4.06 1.95
N HIS A 340 0.19 -5.38 1.98
CA HIS A 340 0.08 -6.18 3.22
C HIS A 340 1.41 -6.57 3.86
N GLU A 341 2.55 -6.39 3.16
CA GLU A 341 3.86 -6.75 3.70
C GLU A 341 4.30 -5.91 4.91
N SER A 342 3.88 -4.64 4.99
CA SER A 342 4.20 -3.76 6.12
C SER A 342 3.28 -3.99 7.32
N ALA A 343 3.78 -3.66 8.51
CA ALA A 343 2.98 -3.58 9.73
C ALA A 343 3.20 -2.20 10.38
N PRO A 344 2.16 -1.35 10.48
CA PRO A 344 0.77 -1.58 10.07
C PRO A 344 0.59 -1.71 8.54
N VAL A 345 -0.52 -2.30 8.09
CA VAL A 345 -0.86 -2.42 6.66
C VAL A 345 -0.90 -1.04 5.97
N ASN A 346 -0.45 -0.96 4.72
CA ASN A 346 -0.28 0.28 3.95
C ASN A 346 0.73 1.30 4.51
N SER A 347 1.47 0.97 5.58
CA SER A 347 2.43 1.88 6.20
C SER A 347 3.80 1.77 5.51
N PHE A 348 4.02 2.62 4.50
CA PHE A 348 5.27 2.69 3.76
C PHE A 348 5.85 4.12 3.81
N PRO A 349 6.50 4.49 4.93
CA PRO A 349 7.13 5.79 5.07
C PRO A 349 8.20 6.00 3.99
N PRO A 350 8.13 7.11 3.22
CA PRO A 350 9.16 7.43 2.23
C PRO A 350 10.53 7.71 2.85
N PRO A 351 11.63 7.65 2.08
CA PRO A 351 12.99 7.84 2.60
C PRO A 351 13.27 9.17 3.32
N PHE A 352 12.45 10.21 3.11
CA PHE A 352 12.58 11.49 3.82
C PHE A 352 12.10 11.43 5.28
N VAL A 353 11.39 10.36 5.68
CA VAL A 353 10.92 10.17 7.06
C VAL A 353 12.08 9.64 7.92
N ASP A 354 12.85 10.57 8.48
CA ASP A 354 14.02 10.28 9.32
C ASP A 354 13.64 10.09 10.80
N SER A 355 12.87 9.03 11.09
CA SER A 355 12.52 8.61 12.44
C SER A 355 12.86 7.13 12.61
N PRO A 356 13.78 6.74 13.53
CA PRO A 356 14.14 5.34 13.73
C PRO A 356 12.95 4.42 14.02
N GLU A 357 11.96 4.92 14.76
CA GLU A 357 10.75 4.18 15.13
C GLU A 357 9.83 3.91 13.92
N SER A 358 9.88 4.80 12.92
CA SER A 358 9.06 4.75 11.71
C SER A 358 9.84 4.21 10.50
N SER A 359 11.08 3.76 10.66
CA SER A 359 11.87 3.24 9.54
C SER A 359 11.21 1.99 8.96
N ILE A 360 11.10 1.94 7.63
CA ILE A 360 10.66 0.76 6.86
C ILE A 360 11.81 -0.22 6.56
N SER A 361 13.04 0.09 6.98
CA SER A 361 14.24 -0.70 6.67
C SER A 361 14.15 -2.15 7.13
N TRP A 362 13.45 -2.43 8.24
CA TRP A 362 13.22 -3.79 8.73
C TRP A 362 12.59 -4.71 7.67
N LEU A 363 11.74 -4.15 6.80
CA LEU A 363 11.08 -4.85 5.71
C LEU A 363 11.98 -4.88 4.48
N TYR A 364 12.46 -3.71 4.01
CA TYR A 364 13.22 -3.62 2.76
C TYR A 364 14.58 -4.33 2.81
N ASP A 365 15.25 -4.34 3.97
CA ASP A 365 16.51 -5.08 4.16
C ASP A 365 16.30 -6.60 4.12
N GLU A 366 15.17 -7.07 4.66
CA GLU A 366 14.80 -8.48 4.60
C GLU A 366 14.37 -8.86 3.18
N MET A 367 13.61 -8.01 2.50
CA MET A 367 13.23 -8.21 1.10
C MET A 367 14.46 -8.30 0.19
N ASP A 368 15.43 -7.41 0.32
CA ASP A 368 16.71 -7.53 -0.40
C ASP A 368 17.38 -8.89 -0.15
N THR A 369 17.39 -9.34 1.12
CA THR A 369 17.97 -10.64 1.48
C THR A 369 17.23 -11.81 0.83
N GLN A 370 15.90 -11.78 0.83
CA GLN A 370 15.08 -12.83 0.25
C GLN A 370 15.09 -12.80 -1.28
N TRP A 371 14.99 -11.62 -1.90
CA TRP A 371 14.91 -11.45 -3.35
C TRP A 371 16.25 -11.69 -4.06
N ARG A 372 17.39 -11.52 -3.38
CA ARG A 372 18.72 -11.90 -3.90
C ARG A 372 18.89 -13.40 -4.21
N LYS A 373 17.92 -14.24 -3.85
CA LYS A 373 17.85 -15.63 -4.31
C LYS A 373 17.60 -15.74 -5.82
N TRP A 374 16.92 -14.74 -6.40
CA TRP A 374 16.53 -14.72 -7.81
C TRP A 374 17.06 -13.51 -8.56
N LEU A 375 17.33 -12.41 -7.85
CA LEU A 375 17.78 -11.13 -8.42
C LEU A 375 19.28 -10.92 -8.21
N PRO A 376 19.95 -10.18 -9.11
CA PRO A 376 21.37 -9.89 -9.00
C PRO A 376 21.62 -8.84 -7.91
N SER A 377 22.79 -8.86 -7.27
CA SER A 377 23.15 -7.90 -6.21
C SER A 377 23.15 -6.43 -6.65
N SER A 378 23.15 -6.16 -7.97
CA SER A 378 23.05 -4.79 -8.48
C SER A 378 21.74 -4.09 -8.13
N VAL A 379 20.66 -4.84 -7.84
CA VAL A 379 19.37 -4.23 -7.46
C VAL A 379 19.28 -3.86 -5.98
N SER A 380 20.20 -4.33 -5.14
CA SER A 380 20.10 -4.18 -3.68
C SER A 380 19.94 -2.74 -3.22
N ASN A 381 20.54 -1.79 -3.95
CA ASN A 381 20.47 -0.39 -3.60
C ASN A 381 19.05 0.20 -3.79
N THR A 382 18.35 -0.14 -4.88
CA THR A 382 16.96 0.31 -5.10
C THR A 382 15.99 -0.44 -4.20
N VAL A 383 16.20 -1.75 -4.01
CA VAL A 383 15.34 -2.56 -3.14
C VAL A 383 15.38 -2.05 -1.70
N ARG A 384 16.56 -1.77 -1.13
CA ARG A 384 16.68 -1.23 0.24
C ARG A 384 16.17 0.20 0.36
N ARG A 385 16.16 0.97 -0.73
CA ARG A 385 15.69 2.35 -0.75
C ARG A 385 14.16 2.45 -0.81
N GLY A 386 13.52 1.65 -1.64
CA GLY A 386 12.09 1.80 -1.92
C GLY A 386 11.42 0.55 -2.49
N ALA A 387 12.06 -0.62 -2.39
CA ALA A 387 11.52 -1.90 -2.87
C ALA A 387 11.16 -2.00 -4.37
N PHE A 388 11.71 -1.12 -5.21
CA PHE A 388 11.62 -1.18 -6.67
C PHE A 388 12.94 -1.63 -7.29
N TYR A 389 12.94 -2.13 -8.53
CA TYR A 389 14.16 -2.53 -9.25
C TYR A 389 13.97 -2.71 -10.76
N SER A 390 15.07 -2.73 -11.51
CA SER A 390 15.10 -3.12 -12.92
C SER A 390 16.15 -4.21 -13.18
N VAL A 391 15.81 -5.17 -14.05
CA VAL A 391 16.72 -6.23 -14.49
C VAL A 391 16.62 -6.45 -16.00
N LEU A 392 17.76 -6.77 -16.62
CA LEU A 392 17.79 -7.30 -17.98
C LEU A 392 17.38 -8.77 -17.93
N VAL A 393 16.17 -9.06 -18.40
CA VAL A 393 15.69 -10.45 -18.45
C VAL A 393 16.48 -11.20 -19.52
N ARG A 394 16.64 -10.62 -20.71
CA ARG A 394 17.50 -11.11 -21.80
C ARG A 394 17.85 -9.95 -22.74
N PRO A 395 18.79 -10.09 -23.69
CA PRO A 395 19.04 -9.03 -24.67
C PRO A 395 17.75 -8.62 -25.39
N GLY A 396 17.43 -7.31 -25.39
CA GLY A 396 16.21 -6.77 -25.98
C GLY A 396 14.97 -6.80 -25.06
N PHE A 397 15.08 -7.28 -23.81
CA PHE A 397 13.94 -7.38 -22.89
C PHE A 397 14.33 -7.12 -21.43
N ARG A 398 13.67 -6.12 -20.84
CA ARG A 398 13.81 -5.70 -19.45
C ARG A 398 12.53 -5.92 -18.65
N LEU A 399 12.70 -6.11 -17.36
CA LEU A 399 11.62 -6.08 -16.38
C LEU A 399 11.90 -4.96 -15.38
N ILE A 400 10.86 -4.24 -15.02
CA ILE A 400 10.84 -3.20 -14.01
C ILE A 400 9.76 -3.55 -12.99
N SER A 401 10.15 -3.65 -11.72
CA SER A 401 9.24 -3.83 -10.60
C SER A 401 9.14 -2.51 -9.84
N LEU A 402 7.91 -2.02 -9.67
CA LEU A 402 7.58 -0.79 -8.97
C LEU A 402 7.03 -1.11 -7.56
N ASN A 403 7.20 -0.16 -6.65
CA ASN A 403 6.54 -0.15 -5.36
C ASN A 403 5.29 0.74 -5.42
N MET A 404 4.17 0.10 -5.72
CA MET A 404 2.89 0.80 -5.89
C MET A 404 2.35 1.42 -4.59
N ASN A 405 2.97 1.15 -3.43
CA ASN A 405 2.59 1.80 -2.17
C ASN A 405 2.90 3.30 -2.12
N TYR A 406 3.75 3.81 -3.02
CA TYR A 406 4.00 5.23 -3.16
C TYR A 406 2.95 5.97 -4.03
N CYS A 407 1.99 5.24 -4.62
CA CYS A 407 0.77 5.81 -5.20
C CYS A 407 -0.51 5.33 -4.48
N ASN A 408 -0.39 4.60 -3.37
CA ASN A 408 -1.51 4.08 -2.60
C ASN A 408 -2.08 5.17 -1.67
N ASN A 409 -3.34 5.55 -1.87
CA ASN A 409 -4.02 6.56 -1.05
C ASN A 409 -4.29 6.14 0.40
N LYS A 410 -4.10 4.85 0.74
CA LYS A 410 -4.13 4.33 2.11
C LYS A 410 -2.77 4.45 2.82
N ASN A 411 -1.71 4.87 2.11
CA ASN A 411 -0.41 5.17 2.71
C ASN A 411 -0.41 6.58 3.30
N TRP A 412 -0.74 6.68 4.59
CA TRP A 412 -0.88 7.95 5.31
C TRP A 412 0.38 8.82 5.30
N TRP A 413 1.56 8.23 5.13
CA TRP A 413 2.81 8.97 5.04
C TRP A 413 2.86 9.93 3.85
N LEU A 414 2.12 9.62 2.78
CA LEU A 414 2.04 10.47 1.59
C LEU A 414 1.33 11.80 1.85
N LEU A 415 0.53 11.92 2.92
CA LEU A 415 -0.05 13.20 3.34
C LEU A 415 1.02 14.23 3.71
N LEU A 416 2.21 13.78 4.16
CA LEU A 416 3.32 14.69 4.45
C LEU A 416 3.89 15.31 3.18
N ASN A 417 4.09 14.47 2.16
CA ASN A 417 4.52 14.84 0.82
C ASN A 417 4.35 13.62 -0.10
N SER A 418 3.58 13.76 -1.18
CA SER A 418 3.39 12.70 -2.18
C SER A 418 4.15 12.96 -3.49
N THR A 419 5.00 13.99 -3.52
CA THR A 419 5.80 14.31 -4.71
C THR A 419 6.89 13.25 -4.87
N ASP A 420 6.74 12.42 -5.91
CA ASP A 420 7.65 11.34 -6.32
C ASP A 420 8.41 10.66 -5.15
N PRO A 421 7.72 9.94 -4.24
CA PRO A 421 8.35 9.31 -3.09
C PRO A 421 9.49 8.38 -3.53
N ALA A 422 10.63 8.45 -2.83
CA ALA A 422 11.87 7.73 -3.18
C ALA A 422 12.44 8.03 -4.59
N THR A 423 11.95 9.10 -5.25
CA THR A 423 12.24 9.45 -6.64
C THR A 423 12.00 8.29 -7.61
N GLU A 424 11.00 7.46 -7.32
CA GLU A 424 10.73 6.22 -8.04
C GLU A 424 10.26 6.50 -9.47
N LEU A 425 9.32 7.41 -9.68
CA LEU A 425 8.78 7.71 -11.00
C LEU A 425 9.84 8.37 -11.89
N GLN A 426 10.66 9.25 -11.31
CA GLN A 426 11.79 9.81 -12.03
C GLN A 426 12.83 8.74 -12.40
N TRP A 427 13.14 7.80 -11.51
CA TRP A 427 13.99 6.64 -11.82
C TRP A 427 13.38 5.76 -12.92
N PHE A 428 12.08 5.50 -12.86
CA PHE A 428 11.35 4.70 -13.85
C PHE A 428 11.45 5.31 -15.25
N ILE A 429 11.27 6.64 -15.38
CA ILE A 429 11.45 7.36 -16.64
C ILE A 429 12.86 7.15 -17.22
N TYR A 430 13.90 7.17 -16.38
CA TYR A 430 15.26 6.95 -16.85
C TYR A 430 15.53 5.51 -17.26
N GLU A 431 14.97 4.52 -16.56
CA GLU A 431 15.05 3.12 -16.98
C GLU A 431 14.33 2.88 -18.31
N LEU A 432 13.15 3.48 -18.52
CA LEU A 432 12.43 3.43 -19.80
C LEU A 432 13.23 4.10 -20.92
N GLN A 433 13.85 5.26 -20.66
CA GLN A 433 14.68 5.93 -21.66
C GLN A 433 15.94 5.12 -22.00
N SER A 434 16.57 4.49 -21.00
CA SER A 434 17.70 3.59 -21.19
C SER A 434 17.29 2.38 -22.04
N ALA A 435 16.13 1.78 -21.75
CA ALA A 435 15.55 0.71 -22.55
C ALA A 435 15.32 1.15 -24.00
N GLU A 436 14.76 2.34 -24.23
CA GLU A 436 14.55 2.91 -25.56
C GLU A 436 15.87 3.05 -26.34
N PHE A 437 16.93 3.58 -25.72
CA PHE A 437 18.26 3.69 -26.36
C PHE A 437 18.88 2.34 -26.70
N ASN A 438 18.62 1.32 -25.88
CA ASN A 438 19.11 -0.04 -26.11
C ASN A 438 18.21 -0.85 -27.07
N GLY A 439 17.05 -0.32 -27.45
CA GLY A 439 16.05 -1.06 -28.22
C GLY A 439 15.38 -2.19 -27.42
N ASP A 440 15.46 -2.15 -26.09
CA ASP A 440 14.81 -3.12 -25.20
C ASP A 440 13.29 -2.88 -25.16
N LYS A 441 12.51 -3.96 -25.07
CA LYS A 441 11.11 -3.92 -24.62
C LYS A 441 11.05 -4.08 -23.11
N VAL A 442 9.98 -3.58 -22.48
CA VAL A 442 9.87 -3.52 -21.02
C VAL A 442 8.57 -4.16 -20.55
N HIS A 443 8.66 -5.07 -19.59
CA HIS A 443 7.54 -5.45 -18.72
C HIS A 443 7.60 -4.63 -17.44
N VAL A 444 6.46 -4.12 -17.00
CA VAL A 444 6.31 -3.42 -15.73
C VAL A 444 5.42 -4.28 -14.84
N ILE A 445 5.86 -4.52 -13.61
CA ILE A 445 5.10 -5.21 -12.57
C ILE A 445 5.04 -4.31 -11.33
N GLY A 446 4.00 -4.48 -10.53
CA GLY A 446 3.75 -3.67 -9.34
C GLY A 446 2.48 -4.11 -8.66
#